data_AF-A0A496BFS5-F1
#
_entry.id   AF-A0A496BFS5-F1
#
_cell.length_a   1.000
_cell.length_b   1.000
_cell.length_c   1.000
_cell.angle_alpha   90.00
_cell.angle_beta   90.00
_cell.angle_gamma   90.00
#
_symmetry.space_group_name_H-M   'P 1'
#
loop_
_entity.id
_entity.type
_entity.pdbx_description
1 polymer ?
#
loop_
_entity_poly.entity_id
_entity_poly.type
_entity_poly.pdbx_seq_one_letter_code
_entity_poly.pdbx_strand_id
1 'polypeptide(L)'
;MKIRKINLRHVVSPCDAIAFLRMEIPDERHYGPLPFGHVRYAYQGVEQEAGFPMDLDKEIFLTRFDEVPVKNALGEDEPLDAAAWQDLEAAFRNAAPEILAAVHKDYAARWQRFFASDEEVETSQADTSAGKTAEAQA
;
A
#
# COMPACT_ATOMS: atom_id res chain seq x y z
N MET A 1 13.74 8.73 0.47
CA MET A 1 12.30 8.36 0.48
C MET A 1 12.21 6.84 0.53
N LYS A 2 11.41 6.25 1.43
CA LYS A 2 11.13 4.81 1.41
C LYS A 2 9.87 4.58 0.58
N ILE A 3 9.77 3.47 -0.13
CA ILE A 3 8.54 3.07 -0.83
C ILE A 3 7.97 1.87 -0.10
N ARG A 4 6.73 2.01 0.37
CA ARG A 4 5.96 0.89 0.88
C ARG A 4 5.29 0.17 -0.27
N LYS A 5 5.34 -1.17 -0.22
CA LYS A 5 4.71 -2.03 -1.23
C LYS A 5 3.64 -2.88 -0.57
N ILE A 6 2.40 -2.76 -1.03
CA ILE A 6 1.26 -3.59 -0.61
C ILE A 6 0.95 -4.55 -1.75
N ASN A 7 0.97 -5.86 -1.50
CA ASN A 7 0.76 -6.88 -2.53
C ASN A 7 -0.73 -6.96 -2.92
N LEU A 8 -1.02 -6.91 -4.22
CA LEU A 8 -2.39 -6.97 -4.75
C LEU A 8 -2.72 -8.28 -5.47
N ARG A 9 -1.72 -9.13 -5.81
CA ARG A 9 -1.87 -10.29 -6.72
C ARG A 9 -2.92 -11.34 -6.32
N HIS A 10 -3.36 -11.34 -5.07
CA HIS A 10 -4.37 -12.26 -4.53
C HIS A 10 -5.46 -11.54 -3.72
N VAL A 11 -5.42 -10.22 -3.73
CA VAL A 11 -6.39 -9.37 -3.00
C VAL A 11 -7.37 -8.76 -3.99
N VAL A 12 -6.86 -8.38 -5.16
CA VAL A 12 -7.65 -7.79 -6.22
C VAL A 12 -7.93 -8.88 -7.26
N SER A 13 -9.19 -9.05 -7.61
CA SER A 13 -9.63 -9.98 -8.63
C SER A 13 -8.96 -9.64 -9.97
N PRO A 14 -8.22 -10.57 -10.60
CA PRO A 14 -7.67 -10.33 -11.92
C PRO A 14 -8.78 -10.29 -12.98
N CYS A 15 -8.56 -9.57 -14.06
CA CYS A 15 -9.34 -9.71 -15.28
C CYS A 15 -8.44 -10.19 -16.43
N ASP A 16 -9.05 -10.63 -17.53
CA ASP A 16 -8.35 -11.35 -18.61
C ASP A 16 -7.10 -10.61 -19.13
N ALA A 17 -7.16 -9.27 -19.22
CA ALA A 17 -6.07 -8.46 -19.74
C ALA A 17 -5.18 -7.84 -18.64
N ILE A 18 -5.61 -7.76 -17.38
CA ILE A 18 -4.93 -6.97 -16.34
C ILE A 18 -4.73 -7.79 -15.06
N ALA A 19 -3.48 -7.79 -14.59
CA ALA A 19 -3.13 -8.29 -13.27
C ALA A 19 -2.65 -7.14 -12.37
N PHE A 20 -3.35 -6.88 -11.26
CA PHE A 20 -2.92 -5.91 -10.26
C PHE A 20 -1.80 -6.52 -9.39
N LEU A 21 -0.62 -5.91 -9.40
CA LEU A 21 0.58 -6.50 -8.78
C LEU A 21 0.79 -5.99 -7.37
N ARG A 22 0.86 -4.66 -7.21
CA ARG A 22 1.17 -4.02 -5.93
C ARG A 22 0.75 -2.55 -5.93
N MET A 23 0.44 -2.02 -4.75
CA MET A 23 0.33 -0.58 -4.51
C MET A 23 1.65 -0.07 -3.91
N GLU A 24 2.22 0.96 -4.54
CA GLU A 24 3.46 1.60 -4.10
C GLU A 24 3.16 2.97 -3.49
N ILE A 25 3.36 3.10 -2.18
CA ILE A 25 3.06 4.32 -1.42
C ILE A 25 4.37 4.91 -0.91
N PRO A 26 4.75 6.14 -1.31
CA PRO A 26 5.88 6.82 -0.73
C PRO A 26 5.66 7.05 0.77
N ASP A 27 6.67 6.70 1.57
CA ASP A 27 6.68 6.84 3.02
C ASP A 27 7.77 7.85 3.40
N GLU A 28 7.35 9.01 3.88
CA GLU A 28 8.24 10.05 4.39
C GLU A 28 8.46 9.85 5.90
N ARG A 29 9.74 9.79 6.30
CA ARG A 29 10.15 9.42 7.67
C ARG A 29 9.48 10.23 8.80
N HIS A 30 9.03 11.44 8.52
CA HIS A 30 8.45 12.35 9.51
C HIS A 30 6.94 12.57 9.36
N TYR A 31 6.36 12.23 8.20
CA TYR A 31 4.94 12.46 7.90
C TYR A 31 4.13 11.16 7.80
N GLY A 32 4.80 10.01 7.72
CA GLY A 32 4.15 8.72 7.50
C GLY A 32 3.83 8.51 6.01
N PRO A 33 2.89 7.60 5.68
CA PRO A 33 2.55 7.36 4.29
C PRO A 33 1.85 8.58 3.69
N LEU A 34 2.30 9.00 2.51
CA LEU A 34 1.62 10.06 1.76
C LEU A 34 0.21 9.59 1.32
N PRO A 35 -0.74 10.51 1.14
CA PRO A 35 -2.10 10.18 0.66
C PRO A 35 -2.12 9.85 -0.85
N PHE A 36 -0.97 9.47 -1.43
CA PHE A 36 -0.80 9.17 -2.84
C PHE A 36 0.01 7.89 -3.01
N GLY A 37 -0.32 7.09 -4.02
CA GLY A 37 0.49 5.95 -4.40
C GLY A 37 0.29 5.54 -5.85
N HIS A 38 1.06 4.57 -6.31
CA HIS A 38 0.99 4.04 -7.67
C HIS A 38 0.53 2.58 -7.65
N VAL A 39 -0.55 2.30 -8.36
CA VAL A 39 -1.00 0.94 -8.61
C VAL A 39 -0.18 0.37 -9.75
N ARG A 40 0.71 -0.57 -9.41
CA ARG A 40 1.51 -1.34 -10.35
C ARG A 40 0.69 -2.49 -10.87
N TYR A 41 0.62 -2.63 -12.18
CA TYR A 41 -0.17 -3.63 -12.87
C TYR A 41 0.64 -4.28 -13.98
N ALA A 42 0.18 -5.42 -14.46
CA ALA A 42 0.61 -5.98 -15.74
C ALA A 42 -0.56 -5.94 -16.71
N TYR A 43 -0.30 -5.47 -17.93
CA TYR A 43 -1.24 -5.51 -19.06
C TYR A 43 -0.78 -6.60 -20.01
N GLN A 44 -1.66 -7.56 -20.32
CA GLN A 44 -1.36 -8.74 -21.14
C GLN A 44 -0.06 -9.47 -20.72
N GLY A 45 0.17 -9.55 -19.40
CA GLY A 45 1.35 -10.20 -18.82
C GLY A 45 2.62 -9.33 -18.76
N VAL A 46 2.59 -8.11 -19.29
CA VAL A 46 3.72 -7.17 -19.28
C VAL A 46 3.58 -6.19 -18.12
N GLU A 47 4.55 -6.15 -17.21
CA GLU A 47 4.55 -5.17 -16.10
C GLU A 47 4.66 -3.74 -16.64
N GLN A 48 3.75 -2.89 -16.16
CA GLN A 48 3.65 -1.51 -16.57
C GLN A 48 4.38 -0.63 -15.56
N GLU A 49 5.57 -0.16 -15.95
CA GLU A 49 6.48 0.51 -15.01
C GLU A 49 6.06 1.91 -14.58
N ALA A 50 5.19 2.58 -15.31
CA ALA A 50 4.63 3.84 -14.83
C ALA A 50 3.65 3.61 -13.67
N GLY A 51 2.83 2.55 -13.77
CA GLY A 51 1.67 2.35 -12.89
C GLY A 51 0.62 3.46 -13.05
N PHE A 52 -0.49 3.32 -12.34
CA PHE A 52 -1.52 4.38 -12.27
C PHE A 52 -1.48 5.07 -10.91
N PRO A 53 -1.30 6.40 -10.85
CA PRO A 53 -1.33 7.13 -9.61
C PRO A 53 -2.76 7.21 -9.07
N MET A 54 -2.88 7.04 -7.77
CA MET A 54 -4.12 7.06 -7.02
C MET A 54 -3.98 7.98 -5.81
N ASP A 55 -4.98 8.82 -5.61
CA ASP A 55 -5.20 9.55 -4.36
C ASP A 55 -5.94 8.63 -3.40
N LEU A 56 -5.28 8.30 -2.30
CA LEU A 56 -5.77 7.40 -1.27
C LEU A 56 -6.75 8.09 -0.31
N ASP A 57 -6.69 9.42 -0.19
CA ASP A 57 -7.62 10.20 0.63
C ASP A 57 -8.92 10.49 -0.12
N LYS A 58 -8.81 10.74 -1.43
CA LYS A 58 -9.95 10.97 -2.31
C LYS A 58 -10.51 9.70 -2.93
N GLU A 59 -9.82 8.57 -2.78
CA GLU A 59 -10.21 7.27 -3.30
C GLU A 59 -10.40 7.26 -4.84
N ILE A 60 -9.59 8.06 -5.56
CA ILE A 60 -9.67 8.24 -7.02
C ILE A 60 -8.33 8.05 -7.71
N PHE A 61 -8.35 7.65 -8.98
CA PHE A 61 -7.17 7.72 -9.84
C PHE A 61 -6.94 9.16 -10.31
N LEU A 62 -5.66 9.57 -10.38
CA LEU A 62 -5.26 10.97 -10.58
C LEU A 62 -4.97 11.34 -12.03
N THR A 63 -4.92 10.37 -12.96
CA THR A 63 -4.72 10.66 -14.39
C THR A 63 -5.94 10.25 -15.18
N ARG A 64 -6.03 10.81 -16.39
CA ARG A 64 -6.85 10.16 -17.42
C ARG A 64 -6.11 8.89 -17.84
N PHE A 65 -6.85 7.81 -18.06
CA PHE A 65 -6.22 6.51 -18.32
C PHE A 65 -5.32 6.56 -19.57
N ASP A 66 -5.74 7.33 -20.58
CA ASP A 66 -5.06 7.54 -21.86
C ASP A 66 -3.74 8.36 -21.77
N GLU A 67 -3.41 8.92 -20.61
CA GLU A 67 -2.18 9.68 -20.40
C GLU A 67 -1.00 8.80 -19.92
N VAL A 68 -1.26 7.55 -19.51
CA VAL A 68 -0.21 6.62 -19.05
C VAL A 68 0.19 5.70 -20.20
N PRO A 69 1.44 5.72 -20.70
CA PRO A 69 1.85 4.84 -21.77
C PRO A 69 1.77 3.37 -21.32
N VAL A 70 1.12 2.55 -22.14
CA VAL A 70 1.07 1.09 -21.97
C VAL A 70 2.18 0.48 -22.79
N LYS A 71 2.89 -0.49 -22.23
CA LYS A 71 4.00 -1.21 -22.86
C LYS A 71 3.57 -2.57 -23.38
N ASN A 72 3.97 -2.90 -24.60
CA ASN A 72 3.82 -4.25 -25.15
C ASN A 72 4.93 -5.20 -24.66
N ALA A 73 4.93 -6.44 -25.13
CA ALA A 73 5.91 -7.47 -24.76
C ALA A 73 7.37 -7.12 -25.12
N LEU A 74 7.59 -6.16 -26.03
CA LEU A 74 8.91 -5.66 -26.40
C LEU A 74 9.35 -4.45 -25.55
N GLY A 75 8.50 -3.96 -24.64
CA GLY A 75 8.75 -2.77 -23.84
C GLY A 75 8.52 -1.45 -24.59
N GLU A 76 7.91 -1.52 -25.77
CA GLU A 76 7.59 -0.36 -26.61
C GLU A 76 6.21 0.18 -26.24
N ASP A 77 6.00 1.49 -26.44
CA ASP A 77 4.69 2.10 -26.22
C ASP A 77 3.67 1.50 -27.20
N GLU A 78 2.62 0.91 -26.64
CA GLU A 78 1.50 0.31 -27.35
C GLU A 78 0.36 1.33 -27.43
N PRO A 79 0.02 1.83 -28.63
CA PRO A 79 -1.13 2.68 -28.79
C PRO A 79 -2.39 1.82 -28.61
N LEU A 80 -3.08 2.00 -27.49
CA LEU A 80 -4.39 1.38 -27.27
C LEU A 80 -5.46 2.12 -28.07
N ASP A 81 -6.41 1.36 -28.64
CA ASP A 81 -7.61 1.93 -29.22
C ASP A 81 -8.63 2.36 -28.14
N ALA A 82 -9.70 3.04 -28.55
CA ALA A 82 -10.70 3.56 -27.62
C ALA A 82 -11.41 2.47 -26.81
N ALA A 83 -11.58 1.27 -27.36
CA ALA A 83 -12.24 0.17 -26.66
C ALA A 83 -11.30 -0.41 -25.59
N ALA A 84 -10.03 -0.63 -25.93
CA ALA A 84 -9.02 -1.08 -24.98
C ALA A 84 -8.82 -0.09 -23.82
N TRP A 85 -8.89 1.22 -24.08
CA TRP A 85 -8.89 2.23 -23.03
C TRP A 85 -10.10 2.14 -22.11
N GLN A 86 -11.30 1.94 -22.66
CA GLN A 86 -12.52 1.77 -21.86
C GLN A 86 -12.47 0.52 -20.98
N ASP A 87 -11.94 -0.58 -21.51
CA ASP A 87 -11.78 -1.83 -20.75
C ASP A 87 -10.76 -1.66 -19.62
N LEU A 88 -9.64 -0.98 -19.88
CA LEU A 88 -8.64 -0.67 -18.87
C LEU A 88 -9.23 0.22 -17.76
N GLU A 89 -9.89 1.31 -18.13
CA GLU A 89 -10.55 2.20 -17.18
C GLU A 89 -11.59 1.46 -16.33
N ALA A 90 -12.43 0.63 -16.95
CA ALA A 90 -13.43 -0.17 -16.25
C ALA A 90 -12.78 -1.14 -15.26
N ALA A 91 -11.70 -1.82 -15.65
CA ALA A 91 -10.97 -2.73 -14.78
C ALA A 91 -10.41 -2.01 -13.55
N PHE A 92 -9.81 -0.83 -13.72
CA PHE A 92 -9.29 -0.03 -12.61
C PHE A 92 -10.39 0.50 -11.69
N ARG A 93 -11.50 1.00 -12.26
CA ARG A 93 -12.66 1.43 -11.47
C ARG A 93 -13.25 0.29 -10.64
N ASN A 94 -13.38 -0.90 -11.22
CA ASN A 94 -13.88 -2.08 -10.52
C ASN A 94 -12.92 -2.57 -9.43
N ALA A 95 -11.61 -2.45 -9.65
CA ALA A 95 -10.59 -2.85 -8.70
C ALA A 95 -10.38 -1.85 -7.54
N ALA A 96 -10.76 -0.57 -7.72
CA ALA A 96 -10.47 0.49 -6.75
C ALA A 96 -10.92 0.15 -5.32
N PRO A 97 -12.13 -0.39 -5.06
CA PRO A 97 -12.56 -0.73 -3.70
C PRO A 97 -11.69 -1.83 -3.06
N GLU A 98 -11.29 -2.84 -3.84
CA GLU A 98 -10.44 -3.95 -3.36
C GLU A 98 -9.01 -3.46 -3.06
N ILE A 99 -8.48 -2.57 -3.90
CA ILE A 99 -7.18 -1.91 -3.69
C ILE A 99 -7.22 -1.10 -2.39
N LEU A 100 -8.24 -0.26 -2.21
CA LEU A 100 -8.39 0.58 -1.02
C LEU A 100 -8.57 -0.26 0.25
N ALA A 101 -9.35 -1.34 0.18
CA ALA A 101 -9.48 -2.29 1.29
C ALA A 101 -8.12 -2.91 1.67
N ALA A 102 -7.28 -3.25 0.70
CA ALA A 102 -5.93 -3.74 0.95
C ALA A 102 -5.05 -2.69 1.65
N VAL A 103 -5.14 -1.43 1.22
CA VAL A 103 -4.42 -0.30 1.82
C VAL A 103 -4.86 -0.06 3.25
N HIS A 104 -6.18 0.03 3.49
CA HIS A 104 -6.74 0.23 4.82
C HIS A 104 -6.37 -0.90 5.79
N LYS A 105 -6.36 -2.15 5.31
CA LYS A 105 -5.93 -3.31 6.09
C LYS A 105 -4.45 -3.22 6.49
N ASP A 106 -3.57 -2.81 5.57
CA ASP A 106 -2.15 -2.60 5.87
C ASP A 106 -1.95 -1.49 6.92
N TYR A 107 -2.66 -0.37 6.77
CA TYR A 107 -2.60 0.74 7.71
C TYR A 107 -3.08 0.33 9.10
N ALA A 108 -4.22 -0.35 9.20
CA ALA A 108 -4.75 -0.84 10.47
C ALA A 108 -3.77 -1.79 11.17
N ALA A 109 -3.18 -2.74 10.44
CA ALA A 109 -2.19 -3.67 10.99
C ALA A 109 -0.93 -2.93 11.51
N ARG A 110 -0.55 -1.83 10.89
CA ARG A 110 0.58 -0.99 11.35
C ARG A 110 0.23 -0.21 12.61
N TRP A 111 -0.95 0.41 12.65
CA TRP A 111 -1.41 1.13 13.84
C TRP A 111 -1.47 0.21 15.05
N GLN A 112 -1.96 -1.02 14.89
CA GLN A 112 -1.93 -2.04 15.96
C GLN A 112 -0.52 -2.34 16.45
N ARG A 113 0.47 -2.47 15.55
CA ARG A 113 1.87 -2.71 15.95
C ARG A 113 2.48 -1.52 16.69
N PHE A 114 2.14 -0.29 16.29
CA PHE A 114 2.67 0.92 16.92
C PHE A 114 2.16 1.05 18.36
N PHE A 115 0.87 0.82 18.60
CA PHE A 115 0.32 0.88 19.96
C PHE A 115 0.67 -0.35 20.81
N ALA A 116 0.87 -1.53 20.20
CA ALA A 116 1.34 -2.70 20.93
C ALA A 116 2.80 -2.57 21.42
N SER A 117 3.64 -1.78 20.74
CA SER A 117 5.02 -1.54 21.20
C SER A 117 5.15 -0.59 22.39
N ASP A 118 4.12 0.21 22.69
CA ASP A 118 4.13 1.11 23.84
C ASP A 118 3.72 0.37 25.15
N GLU A 119 2.93 -0.69 25.05
CA GLU A 119 2.45 -1.46 26.21
C GLU A 119 3.53 -2.39 26.81
N GLU A 120 4.52 -2.81 26.03
CA GLU A 120 5.64 -3.63 26.53
C GLU A 120 6.71 -2.82 27.30
N VAL A 121 6.70 -1.49 27.24
CA VAL A 121 7.69 -0.65 27.95
C VAL A 121 7.32 -0.42 29.42
N GLU A 122 6.04 -0.49 29.79
CA GLU A 122 5.59 -0.24 31.17
C GLU A 122 5.72 -1.45 32.12
N THR A 123 5.91 -2.68 31.62
CA THR A 123 5.97 -3.87 32.48
C THR A 123 7.38 -4.22 33.00
N SER A 124 8.43 -3.52 32.54
CA SER A 124 9.82 -3.81 32.92
C SER A 124 10.37 -2.96 34.09
N GLN A 125 9.58 -2.06 34.70
CA GLN A 125 10.05 -1.22 35.83
C GLN A 125 9.49 -1.60 37.22
N ALA A 126 8.79 -2.72 37.35
CA ALA A 126 8.15 -3.11 38.62
C ALA A 126 8.99 -4.03 39.53
N ASP A 127 10.31 -4.20 39.30
CA ASP A 127 11.10 -5.20 40.06
C ASP A 127 12.46 -4.70 40.60
N THR A 128 12.50 -3.46 41.10
CA THR A 128 13.64 -2.97 41.90
C THR A 128 13.19 -2.08 43.07
N SER A 129 12.48 -2.64 44.06
CA SER A 129 12.35 -1.98 45.37
C SER A 129 11.92 -2.92 46.51
N ALA A 130 12.55 -4.10 46.64
CA ALA A 130 12.41 -4.92 47.84
C ALA A 130 13.79 -5.24 48.44
N GLY A 131 14.37 -4.27 49.17
CA GLY A 131 15.66 -4.46 49.82
C GLY A 131 16.10 -3.30 50.68
N LYS A 132 15.34 -2.95 51.73
CA LYS A 132 15.87 -2.17 52.87
C LYS A 132 14.91 -2.18 54.07
N THR A 133 14.97 -3.24 54.88
CA THR A 133 14.61 -3.15 56.30
C THR A 133 15.14 -4.36 57.06
N ALA A 134 16.19 -4.16 57.86
CA ALA A 134 16.37 -4.78 59.18
C ALA A 134 17.74 -4.40 59.74
N GLU A 135 17.81 -3.34 60.54
CA GLU A 135 18.74 -3.26 61.67
C GLU A 135 18.31 -2.14 62.62
N ALA A 136 17.57 -2.52 63.66
CA ALA A 136 17.51 -1.81 64.93
C ALA A 136 16.94 -2.74 66.01
N GLN A 137 17.60 -2.72 67.18
CA GLN A 137 17.22 -3.29 68.48
C GLN A 137 17.68 -4.72 68.78
N ALA A 138 18.82 -4.85 69.46
CA ALA A 138 18.86 -4.95 70.94
C ALA A 138 20.29 -4.72 71.45
#